data_AF-A0AA96CBV4-F1
#
_entry.id   AF-A0AA96CBV4-F1
#
_cell.length_a   1.000
_cell.length_b   1.000
_cell.length_c   1.000
_cell.angle_alpha   90.00
_cell.angle_beta   90.00
_cell.angle_gamma   90.00
#
_symmetry.space_group_name_H-M   'P 1'
#
loop_
_entity.id
_entity.type
_entity.pdbx_description
1 polymer ?
#
loop_
_entity_poly.entity_id
_entity_poly.type
_entity_poly.pdbx_seq_one_letter_code
_entity_poly.pdbx_strand_id
1 'polypeptide(L)' 'MRKTTLAFQHEIRRWSGEIPLGTTIYVALQALNDSVGLTLQQLNAAVDEGKRDPSGWGRAGLQDFD' A
#
# COMPACT_ATOMS: atom_id res chain seq x y z
N MET A 1 -7.26 -9.09 -7.80
CA MET A 1 -6.01 -8.64 -7.14
C MET A 1 -6.25 -7.75 -5.92
N ARG A 2 -6.92 -6.60 -6.00
CA ARG A 2 -7.12 -5.72 -4.81
C ARG A 2 -7.75 -6.42 -3.59
N LYS A 3 -8.84 -7.18 -3.79
CA LYS A 3 -9.53 -7.93 -2.71
C LYS A 3 -8.62 -8.96 -2.05
N THR A 4 -7.82 -9.69 -2.83
CA THR A 4 -6.88 -10.69 -2.32
C THR A 4 -5.72 -10.05 -1.57
N THR A 5 -5.21 -8.90 -2.03
CA THR A 5 -4.16 -8.14 -1.33
C THR A 5 -4.66 -7.56 0.00
N LEU A 6 -5.90 -7.07 0.07
CA LEU A 6 -6.52 -6.62 1.33
C LEU A 6 -6.69 -7.78 2.33
N ALA A 7 -7.17 -8.93 1.87
CA ALA A 7 -7.32 -10.12 2.72
C ALA A 7 -5.97 -10.54 3.32
N PHE A 8 -4.91 -10.57 2.48
CA PHE A 8 -3.56 -10.88 2.94
C PHE A 8 -3.00 -9.84 3.93
N GLN A 9 -3.25 -8.55 3.72
CA GLN A 9 -2.86 -7.51 4.67
C GLN A 9 -3.51 -7.70 6.05
N HIS A 10 -4.79 -8.08 6.08
CA HIS A 10 -5.50 -8.38 7.32
C HIS A 10 -4.90 -9.58 8.05
N GLU A 11 -4.51 -10.62 7.32
CA GLU A 11 -3.86 -11.81 7.87
C GLU A 11 -2.52 -11.47 8.53
N ILE A 12 -1.67 -10.69 7.85
CA ILE A 12 -0.38 -10.25 8.40
C ILE A 12 -0.57 -9.43 9.69
N ARG A 13 -1.53 -8.50 9.71
CA ARG A 13 -1.84 -7.72 10.92
C ARG A 13 -2.28 -8.59 12.08
N ARG A 14 -3.06 -9.65 11.80
CA ARG A 14 -3.46 -10.61 12.82
C ARG A 14 -2.25 -11.31 13.40
N TRP A 15 -1.37 -11.86 12.55
CA TRP A 15 -0.15 -12.52 13.01
C TRP A 15 0.75 -11.57 13.81
N SER A 16 0.89 -10.32 13.39
CA SER A 16 1.63 -9.30 14.15
C SER A 16 1.05 -9.04 15.54
N GLY A 17 -0.27 -9.16 15.71
CA GLY A 17 -0.96 -9.00 17.00
C GLY A 17 -0.81 -10.21 17.93
N GLU A 18 -0.42 -11.37 17.40
CA GLU A 18 -0.19 -12.61 18.16
C GLU A 18 1.27 -12.76 18.64
N ILE A 19 2.17 -11.89 18.17
CA ILE A 19 3.61 -11.97 18.45
C ILE A 19 4.05 -10.79 19.35
N PRO A 20 4.93 -11.02 20.36
CA PRO A 20 5.46 -9.95 21.18
C PRO A 20 6.21 -8.89 20.37
N LEU A 21 5.95 -7.62 20.70
CA LEU A 21 6.65 -6.47 20.16
C LEU A 21 8.16 -6.57 20.41
N GLY A 22 8.97 -6.15 19.45
CA GLY A 22 10.44 -6.14 19.56
C GLY A 22 11.13 -7.47 19.24
N THR A 23 10.38 -8.52 18.92
CA THR A 23 10.96 -9.76 18.38
C THR A 23 11.35 -9.58 16.91
N THR A 24 12.36 -10.33 16.45
CA THR A 24 12.76 -10.33 15.04
C THR A 24 11.60 -10.69 14.11
N ILE A 25 10.72 -11.60 14.55
CA ILE A 25 9.54 -12.02 13.77
C ILE A 25 8.53 -10.88 13.66
N TYR A 26 8.29 -10.12 14.73
CA TYR A 26 7.44 -8.93 14.66
C TYR A 26 7.97 -7.89 13.66
N VAL A 27 9.28 -7.63 13.67
CA VAL A 27 9.90 -6.69 12.71
C VAL A 27 9.74 -7.17 11.27
N ALA A 28 9.92 -8.47 11.02
CA ALA A 28 9.71 -9.05 9.69
C ALA A 28 8.25 -8.94 9.22
N LEU A 29 7.28 -9.21 10.11
CA LEU A 29 5.86 -9.06 9.80
C LEU A 29 5.46 -7.60 9.58
N GLN A 30 6.05 -6.67 10.32
CA GLN A 30 5.84 -5.24 10.11
C GLN A 30 6.31 -4.80 8.73
N ALA A 31 7.54 -5.17 8.34
CA ALA A 31 8.08 -4.87 7.01
C ALA A 31 7.21 -5.49 5.89
N LEU A 32 6.70 -6.71 6.12
CA LEU A 32 5.79 -7.36 5.19
C LEU A 32 4.47 -6.57 5.07
N ASN A 33 3.85 -6.17 6.18
CA ASN A 33 2.63 -5.36 6.18
C ASN A 33 2.82 -4.02 5.43
N ASP A 34 3.98 -3.38 5.59
CA ASP A 34 4.30 -2.12 4.92
C ASP A 34 4.43 -2.30 3.41
N SER A 35 5.11 -3.37 2.95
CA SER A 35 5.23 -3.69 1.53
C SER A 35 3.88 -4.00 0.86
N VAL A 36 2.97 -4.68 1.57
CA VAL A 36 1.61 -4.93 1.11
C VAL A 36 0.80 -3.63 1.03
N GLY A 37 1.00 -2.71 1.98
CA GLY A 37 0.43 -1.37 1.96
C GLY A 37 0.85 -0.56 0.73
N LEU A 38 2.15 -0.56 0.41
CA LEU A 38 2.69 0.09 -0.80
C LEU A 38 2.12 -0.54 -2.08
N THR A 39 2.01 -1.86 -2.12
CA THR A 39 1.40 -2.59 -3.26
C THR A 39 -0.07 -2.18 -3.45
N LEU A 40 -0.83 -2.02 -2.36
CA LEU A 40 -2.21 -1.52 -2.42
C LEU A 40 -2.30 -0.09 -2.92
N GLN A 41 -1.38 0.79 -2.49
CA GLN A 41 -1.31 2.16 -2.97
C GLN A 41 -1.02 2.21 -4.47
N GLN A 42 -0.05 1.41 -4.97
CA GLN A 42 0.26 1.33 -6.39
C GLN A 42 -0.91 0.76 -7.22
N LEU A 43 -1.57 -0.28 -6.72
CA LEU A 43 -2.76 -0.84 -7.37
C LEU A 43 -3.91 0.17 -7.42
N ASN A 44 -4.11 0.95 -6.35
CA ASN A 44 -5.11 2.01 -6.34
C ASN A 44 -4.73 3.15 -7.29
N ALA A 45 -3.47 3.57 -7.31
CA ALA A 45 -2.96 4.59 -8.22
C ALA A 45 -3.11 4.16 -9.69
N ALA A 46 -2.81 2.92 -10.04
CA ALA A 46 -3.01 2.41 -11.41
C ALA A 46 -4.50 2.35 -11.80
N VAL A 47 -5.38 2.00 -10.86
CA VAL A 47 -6.84 2.02 -11.08
C VAL A 47 -7.37 3.45 -11.19
N ASP A 48 -6.82 4.37 -10.41
CA ASP A 48 -7.24 5.77 -10.38
C ASP A 48 -6.63 6.56 -11.55
N GLU A 49 -5.42 6.28 -12.03
CA GLU A 49 -4.86 6.84 -13.27
C GLU A 49 -5.73 6.49 -14.48
N GLY A 50 -6.33 5.29 -14.51
CA GLY A 50 -7.34 4.93 -15.52
C GLY A 50 -8.66 5.69 -15.39
N LYS A 51 -8.88 6.40 -14.28
CA LYS A 51 -10.09 7.22 -14.02
C LYS A 51 -9.79 8.72 -13.95
N ARG A 52 -8.52 9.12 -13.84
CA ARG A 52 -8.08 10.51 -13.69
C ARG A 52 -7.83 11.09 -15.08
N ASP A 53 -8.96 11.40 -15.72
CA ASP A 53 -9.27 12.71 -16.33
C ASP A 53 -9.48 12.75 -17.86
N PRO A 54 -10.73 13.00 -18.34
CA PRO A 54 -11.02 13.52 -19.68
C PRO A 54 -10.76 15.04 -19.83
N SER A 55 -10.45 15.77 -18.75
CA SER A 55 -10.38 17.24 -18.68
C SER A 55 -9.00 17.84 -18.38
N GLY A 56 -7.93 17.05 -18.27
CA GLY A 56 -6.54 17.50 -18.41
C GLY A 56 -5.91 18.34 -17.28
N TRP A 57 -6.30 18.18 -16.01
CA TRP A 57 -5.70 18.90 -14.86
C TRP A 57 -4.81 18.01 -13.97
N GLY A 58 -4.18 16.99 -14.55
CA GLY A 58 -3.35 15.99 -13.84
C GLY A 58 -1.85 16.29 -13.73
N ARG A 59 -1.38 17.54 -13.92
CA ARG A 59 0.06 17.89 -13.87
C ARG A 59 0.53 18.63 -12.62
N ALA A 60 -0.26 18.65 -11.55
CA ALA A 60 0.05 19.40 -10.31
C ALA A 60 1.01 18.68 -9.34
N GLY A 61 2.12 18.11 -9.83
CA GLY A 61 3.09 17.46 -8.92
C GLY A 61 4.52 17.34 -9.44
N LEU A 62 4.80 17.77 -10.67
CA LEU A 62 6.12 17.68 -11.29
C LEU A 62 6.64 19.03 -11.77
N GLN A 63 5.94 20.13 -11.48
CA GLN A 63 6.28 21.49 -11.91
C GLN A 63 6.80 22.39 -10.77
N ASP A 64 6.85 21.89 -9.53
CA ASP A 64 7.32 22.67 -8.37
C ASP A 64 8.84 22.57 -8.14
N PHE A 65 9.61 22.13 -9.14
CA PHE A 65 11.07 21.93 -9.04
C PHE A 65 11.91 22.63 -10.11
N ASP A 66 11.35 23.56 -10.89
CA ASP A 66 12.11 24.47 -11.77
C ASP A 66 12.02 25.92 -11.30
#